data_AF-A0A5J5NDR1-F1
#
_entry.id   AF-A0A5J5NDR1-F1
#
_cell.length_a   1.000
_cell.length_b   1.000
_cell.length_c   1.000
_cell.angle_alpha   90.00
_cell.angle_beta   90.00
_cell.angle_gamma   90.00
#
_symmetry.space_group_name_H-M   'P 1'
#
loop_
_entity.id
_entity.type
_entity.pdbx_description
1 polymer ?
#
loop_
_entity_poly.entity_id
_entity_poly.type
_entity_poly.pdbx_seq_one_letter_code
_entity_poly.pdbx_strand_id
1 'polypeptide(L)'
;MCVGPFSGFWGYASVPGSVYRSYENFQRLWDDIRLDNSSALQLSSVWKYKRRVKVQKPCPNSTARNHFSMYRTSIMESPGSSGYLIVDANGGLNQQRSAICNAVAVAGLLNAILVIPRFELNSVWRDPSQFGDIYDEEHFINNLKGYVNVVRELPEALMEIYDQNISNIPNFRVQAWATVNYYLGVVLPILRDQRVIRIAPFANRLTMNVPSHIQLLRCITNYKALKFSPPISSLAEKLVSRMIERSSMTGGKYVSVHLRFEQDMVAFSCCVYEGGEAEKLKMDSFREQEWKGKFKRKDRVIVPALNRIEGKCPLTPVEVGLMLRGMGFDNNTSIYIASGKIYQAEKHLAPLREMFPLLYTKESLATPDELAPFEIFMKLECPAASLRGILLSWQL
;
A
#
# COMPACT_ATOMS: atom_id res chain seq x y z
N MET A 1 -11.52 57.33 -15.08
CA MET A 1 -12.19 56.38 -14.17
C MET A 1 -12.70 55.23 -15.00
N CYS A 2 -11.93 54.15 -15.12
CA CYS A 2 -12.35 52.96 -15.85
C CYS A 2 -12.90 51.98 -14.82
N VAL A 3 -14.21 51.77 -14.87
CA VAL A 3 -14.94 50.83 -14.01
C VAL A 3 -14.55 49.42 -14.46
N GLY A 4 -13.85 48.69 -13.60
CA GLY A 4 -13.52 47.29 -13.82
C GLY A 4 -14.80 46.43 -13.88
N PRO A 5 -14.76 45.23 -14.50
CA PRO A 5 -15.93 44.40 -14.60
C PRO A 5 -16.38 43.93 -13.21
N PHE A 6 -17.60 44.31 -12.83
CA PHE A 6 -18.36 43.77 -11.70
C PHE A 6 -18.74 42.30 -11.97
N SER A 7 -17.77 41.39 -12.01
CA SER A 7 -18.02 39.95 -12.09
C SER A 7 -17.50 39.23 -10.84
N GLY A 8 -17.78 39.81 -9.65
CA GLY A 8 -17.36 39.31 -8.35
C GLY A 8 -18.49 38.80 -7.44
N PHE A 9 -19.69 38.54 -7.96
CA PHE A 9 -20.86 38.21 -7.12
C PHE A 9 -21.74 37.05 -7.62
N TRP A 10 -21.28 36.25 -8.57
CA TRP A 10 -22.01 35.04 -8.97
C TRP A 10 -21.19 33.82 -8.54
N GLY A 11 -21.61 33.21 -7.44
CA GLY A 11 -21.05 31.95 -6.97
C GLY A 11 -21.24 30.91 -8.06
N TYR A 12 -20.14 30.50 -8.70
CA TYR A 12 -20.14 29.37 -9.62
C TYR A 12 -20.73 28.16 -8.88
N ALA A 13 -21.81 27.59 -9.42
CA ALA A 13 -22.36 26.35 -8.91
C ALA A 13 -21.24 25.30 -8.86
N SER A 14 -20.96 24.78 -7.66
CA SER A 14 -19.94 23.74 -7.48
C SER A 14 -20.28 22.55 -8.37
N VAL A 15 -19.31 22.06 -9.14
CA VAL A 15 -19.48 20.87 -9.97
C VAL A 15 -20.01 19.71 -9.11
N PRO A 16 -21.03 18.95 -9.54
CA PRO A 16 -21.54 17.83 -8.76
C PRO A 16 -20.42 16.87 -8.31
N GLY A 17 -20.41 16.54 -7.02
CA GLY A 17 -19.37 15.69 -6.43
C GLY A 17 -18.07 16.42 -6.06
N SER A 18 -17.90 17.71 -6.36
CA SER A 18 -16.66 18.45 -6.07
C SER A 18 -16.49 18.86 -4.61
N VAL A 19 -17.51 18.69 -3.78
CA VAL A 19 -17.53 19.06 -2.36
C VAL A 19 -17.96 17.87 -1.51
N TYR A 20 -17.39 17.76 -0.31
CA TYR A 20 -17.86 16.81 0.69
C TYR A 20 -19.18 17.31 1.29
N ARG A 21 -20.21 16.46 1.20
CA ARG A 21 -21.53 16.66 1.81
C ARG A 21 -21.99 15.38 2.49
N SER A 22 -21.03 14.63 3.03
CA SER A 22 -21.23 13.28 3.51
C SER A 22 -22.26 13.25 4.63
N TYR A 23 -22.16 14.20 5.57
CA TYR A 23 -23.06 14.25 6.71
C TYR A 23 -24.45 14.77 6.34
N GLU A 24 -24.53 15.82 5.51
CA GLU A 24 -25.80 16.33 4.95
C GLU A 24 -26.56 15.23 4.20
N ASN A 25 -25.86 14.48 3.34
CA ASN A 25 -26.45 13.37 2.60
C ASN A 25 -26.89 12.24 3.52
N PHE A 26 -26.10 11.93 4.56
CA PHE A 26 -26.48 10.92 5.55
C PHE A 26 -27.77 11.30 6.27
N GLN A 27 -27.86 12.52 6.81
CA GLN A 27 -29.06 13.00 7.50
C GLN A 27 -30.29 12.97 6.59
N ARG A 28 -30.13 13.43 5.35
CA ARG A 28 -31.22 13.44 4.36
C ARG A 28 -31.73 12.05 4.02
N LEU A 29 -30.84 11.07 3.93
CA LEU A 29 -31.16 9.68 3.54
C LEU A 29 -31.47 8.78 4.73
N TRP A 30 -31.35 9.27 5.96
CA TRP A 30 -31.39 8.41 7.15
C TRP A 30 -32.73 7.71 7.33
N ASP A 31 -33.83 8.45 7.19
CA ASP A 31 -35.17 7.87 7.29
C ASP A 31 -35.42 6.83 6.20
N ASP A 32 -34.98 7.11 4.97
CA ASP A 32 -35.07 6.16 3.85
C ASP A 32 -34.25 4.88 4.15
N ILE A 33 -33.01 5.01 4.65
CA ILE A 33 -32.13 3.88 5.00
C ILE A 33 -32.74 3.03 6.12
N ARG A 34 -33.38 3.66 7.11
CA ARG A 34 -33.98 2.97 8.26
C ARG A 34 -35.26 2.24 7.89
N LEU A 35 -36.04 2.79 6.97
CA LEU A 35 -37.31 2.22 6.51
C LEU A 35 -37.13 1.26 5.33
N ASP A 36 -35.94 1.19 4.73
CA ASP A 36 -35.66 0.30 3.62
C ASP A 36 -35.80 -1.18 4.01
N ASN A 37 -36.70 -1.86 3.31
CA ASN A 37 -36.94 -3.30 3.42
C ASN A 37 -36.69 -4.02 2.09
N SER A 38 -36.00 -3.36 1.16
CA SER A 38 -35.70 -3.91 -0.17
C SER A 38 -34.87 -5.20 -0.06
N SER A 39 -35.16 -6.18 -0.91
CA SER A 39 -34.33 -7.37 -1.02
C SER A 39 -32.99 -7.06 -1.69
N ALA A 40 -31.92 -7.78 -1.34
CA ALA A 40 -30.60 -7.64 -1.98
C ALA A 40 -30.66 -7.79 -3.52
N LEU A 41 -31.61 -8.58 -4.05
CA LEU A 41 -31.85 -8.74 -5.48
C LEU A 41 -32.33 -7.44 -6.16
N GLN A 42 -33.16 -6.64 -5.49
CA GLN A 42 -33.66 -5.36 -6.02
C GLN A 42 -32.52 -4.33 -6.16
N LEU A 43 -31.59 -4.30 -5.19
CA LEU A 43 -30.46 -3.36 -5.19
C LEU A 43 -29.37 -3.72 -6.20
N SER A 44 -29.26 -4.98 -6.62
CA SER A 44 -28.33 -5.40 -7.68
C SER A 44 -28.61 -4.75 -9.05
N SER A 45 -29.84 -4.28 -9.28
CA SER A 45 -30.26 -3.61 -10.51
C SER A 45 -29.79 -2.15 -10.63
N VAL A 46 -29.42 -1.52 -9.50
CA VAL A 46 -28.93 -0.13 -9.43
C VAL A 46 -27.55 0.01 -10.09
N TRP A 47 -26.73 -1.04 -10.01
CA TRP A 47 -25.39 -1.06 -10.58
C TRP A 47 -25.43 -1.41 -12.08
N LYS A 48 -25.68 -0.39 -12.91
CA LYS A 48 -25.77 -0.51 -14.39
C LYS A 48 -24.57 -1.18 -15.06
N TYR A 49 -23.39 -1.08 -14.45
CA TYR A 49 -22.17 -1.71 -14.96
C TYR A 49 -21.90 -3.02 -14.22
N LYS A 50 -22.44 -4.11 -14.74
CA LYS A 50 -21.97 -5.47 -14.40
C LYS A 50 -20.56 -5.64 -14.95
N ARG A 51 -19.55 -5.06 -14.29
CA ARG A 51 -18.15 -5.37 -14.61
C ARG A 51 -18.01 -6.88 -14.49
N ARG A 52 -17.58 -7.56 -15.56
CA ARG A 52 -17.22 -8.98 -15.47
C ARG A 52 -16.28 -9.13 -14.29
N VAL A 53 -16.59 -10.05 -13.38
CA VAL A 53 -15.72 -10.38 -12.26
C VAL A 53 -14.35 -10.66 -12.86
N LYS A 54 -13.37 -9.81 -12.53
CA LYS A 54 -12.00 -10.02 -12.99
C LYS A 54 -11.50 -11.25 -12.27
N VAL A 55 -11.47 -12.38 -12.96
CA VAL A 55 -10.88 -13.61 -12.42
C VAL A 55 -9.40 -13.33 -12.17
N GLN A 56 -8.93 -13.63 -10.97
CA GLN A 56 -7.52 -13.53 -10.63
C GLN A 56 -6.73 -14.39 -11.64
N LYS A 57 -5.85 -13.75 -12.40
CA LYS A 57 -4.97 -14.48 -13.32
C LYS A 57 -3.77 -14.99 -12.52
N PRO A 58 -3.56 -16.31 -12.41
CA PRO A 58 -2.37 -16.81 -11.74
C PRO A 58 -1.12 -16.39 -12.51
N CYS A 59 0.01 -16.30 -11.82
CA CYS A 59 1.29 -16.14 -12.51
C CYS A 59 1.48 -17.29 -13.51
N PRO A 60 1.94 -17.02 -14.74
CA PRO A 60 2.13 -18.05 -15.77
C PRO A 60 2.94 -19.25 -15.24
N ASN A 61 2.45 -20.48 -15.44
CA ASN A 61 3.13 -21.69 -14.97
C ASN A 61 4.35 -22.05 -15.83
N SER A 62 5.32 -22.72 -15.20
CA SER A 62 6.44 -23.58 -15.65
C SER A 62 7.16 -23.32 -17.00
N THR A 63 6.45 -23.15 -18.12
CA THR A 63 7.08 -22.92 -19.44
C THR A 63 7.96 -21.66 -19.44
N ALA A 64 7.60 -20.68 -18.61
CA ALA A 64 8.39 -19.47 -18.42
C ALA A 64 9.66 -19.68 -17.56
N ARG A 65 9.73 -20.73 -16.73
CA ARG A 65 10.97 -21.16 -16.04
C ARG A 65 11.96 -21.74 -17.03
N ASN A 66 11.47 -22.52 -18.00
CA ASN A 66 12.29 -23.02 -19.10
C ASN A 66 12.79 -21.88 -19.99
N HIS A 67 11.93 -20.91 -20.33
CA HIS A 67 12.37 -19.70 -21.05
C HIS A 67 13.35 -18.84 -20.24
N PHE A 68 13.17 -18.71 -18.93
CA PHE A 68 14.11 -17.99 -18.06
C PHE A 68 15.46 -18.72 -18.01
N SER A 69 15.45 -20.04 -17.88
CA SER A 69 16.65 -20.88 -17.95
C SER A 69 17.34 -20.76 -19.32
N MET A 70 16.59 -20.86 -20.43
CA MET A 70 17.12 -20.74 -21.79
C MET A 70 17.70 -19.35 -22.07
N TYR A 71 17.01 -18.29 -21.64
CA TYR A 71 17.47 -16.90 -21.76
C TYR A 71 18.74 -16.68 -20.95
N ARG A 72 18.78 -17.18 -19.70
CA ARG A 72 19.97 -17.15 -18.83
C ARG A 72 21.16 -17.83 -19.50
N THR A 73 20.96 -19.00 -20.12
CA THR A 73 22.02 -19.70 -20.86
C THR A 73 22.46 -18.96 -22.14
N SER A 74 21.55 -18.25 -22.81
CA SER A 74 21.85 -17.57 -24.09
C SER A 74 22.59 -16.23 -23.97
N ILE A 75 22.50 -15.55 -22.82
CA ILE A 75 23.08 -14.20 -22.61
C ILE A 75 24.29 -14.24 -21.67
N MET A 76 24.47 -15.33 -20.94
CA MET A 76 25.51 -15.43 -19.93
C MET A 76 26.65 -16.33 -20.39
N GLU A 77 27.74 -15.70 -20.82
CA GLU A 77 28.97 -16.37 -21.25
C GLU A 77 29.74 -17.06 -20.10
N SER A 78 29.32 -16.87 -18.83
CA SER A 78 29.96 -17.49 -17.67
C SER A 78 28.93 -18.05 -16.67
N PRO A 79 29.13 -19.27 -16.15
CA PRO A 79 28.25 -19.89 -15.15
C PRO A 79 28.29 -19.22 -13.77
N GLY A 80 29.17 -18.23 -13.55
CA GLY A 80 29.29 -17.48 -12.30
C GLY A 80 28.23 -16.38 -12.14
N SER A 81 27.93 -16.02 -10.88
CA SER A 81 27.09 -14.84 -10.60
C SER A 81 27.83 -13.55 -10.96
N SER A 82 27.08 -12.55 -11.44
CA SER A 82 27.63 -11.23 -11.79
C SER A 82 28.12 -10.46 -10.57
N GLY A 83 27.61 -10.78 -9.37
CA GLY A 83 27.92 -10.11 -8.10
C GLY A 83 26.75 -10.19 -7.11
N TYR A 84 26.85 -9.44 -6.02
CA TYR A 84 25.80 -9.28 -5.00
C TYR A 84 25.10 -7.93 -5.13
N LEU A 85 23.77 -7.95 -5.08
CA LEU A 85 22.93 -6.77 -5.13
C LEU A 85 22.26 -6.58 -3.76
N ILE A 86 22.54 -5.43 -3.14
CA ILE A 86 21.82 -4.94 -1.96
C ILE A 86 20.85 -3.84 -2.41
N VAL A 87 19.63 -3.89 -1.90
CA VAL A 87 18.62 -2.87 -2.14
C VAL A 87 18.05 -2.37 -0.82
N ASP A 88 17.88 -1.05 -0.73
CA ASP A 88 17.16 -0.43 0.38
C ASP A 88 15.80 0.02 -0.14
N ALA A 89 14.77 -0.74 0.24
CA ALA A 89 13.38 -0.46 -0.09
C ALA A 89 12.85 0.65 0.81
N ASN A 90 12.47 1.77 0.19
CA ASN A 90 11.99 2.96 0.87
C ASN A 90 10.53 3.26 0.53
N GLY A 91 9.90 4.12 1.34
CA GLY A 91 8.47 4.45 1.21
C GLY A 91 7.63 3.79 2.30
N GLY A 92 6.31 3.72 2.09
CA GLY A 92 5.41 2.93 2.94
C GLY A 92 5.43 1.44 2.56
N LEU A 93 4.88 0.56 3.40
CA LEU A 93 4.98 -0.90 3.22
C LEU A 93 4.54 -1.40 1.83
N ASN A 94 3.43 -0.88 1.28
CA ASN A 94 2.98 -1.28 -0.06
C ASN A 94 3.94 -0.82 -1.17
N GLN A 95 4.64 0.30 -0.97
CA GLN A 95 5.69 0.75 -1.89
C GLN A 95 6.94 -0.11 -1.75
N GLN A 96 7.33 -0.45 -0.51
CA GLN A 96 8.43 -1.37 -0.24
C GLN A 96 8.16 -2.74 -0.88
N ARG A 97 6.94 -3.28 -0.78
CA ARG A 97 6.54 -4.51 -1.48
C ARG A 97 6.78 -4.44 -2.98
N SER A 98 6.37 -3.34 -3.63
CA SER A 98 6.64 -3.13 -5.06
C SER A 98 8.15 -3.03 -5.35
N ALA A 99 8.90 -2.36 -4.48
CA ALA A 99 10.36 -2.25 -4.59
C ALA A 99 11.05 -3.62 -4.46
N ILE A 100 10.62 -4.49 -3.54
CA ILE A 100 11.12 -5.87 -3.40
C ILE A 100 10.87 -6.67 -4.68
N CYS A 101 9.66 -6.57 -5.26
CA CYS A 101 9.34 -7.24 -6.52
C CYS A 101 10.24 -6.76 -7.67
N ASN A 102 10.54 -5.46 -7.71
CA ASN A 102 11.50 -4.89 -8.66
C ASN A 102 12.93 -5.34 -8.37
N ALA A 103 13.32 -5.51 -7.11
CA ALA A 103 14.66 -5.93 -6.75
C ALA A 103 14.95 -7.36 -7.20
N VAL A 104 13.99 -8.28 -7.00
CA VAL A 104 14.09 -9.65 -7.54
C VAL A 104 14.14 -9.63 -9.07
N ALA A 105 13.32 -8.80 -9.71
CA ALA A 105 13.33 -8.65 -11.16
C ALA A 105 14.68 -8.13 -11.69
N VAL A 106 15.28 -7.14 -11.04
CA VAL A 106 16.60 -6.61 -11.37
C VAL A 106 17.69 -7.65 -11.10
N ALA A 107 17.64 -8.36 -9.98
CA ALA A 107 18.59 -9.42 -9.68
C ALA A 107 18.55 -10.53 -10.74
N GLY A 108 17.36 -10.93 -11.18
CA GLY A 108 17.19 -11.86 -12.30
C GLY A 108 17.70 -11.29 -13.63
N LEU A 109 17.44 -10.02 -13.91
CA LEU A 109 17.92 -9.34 -15.12
C LEU A 109 19.45 -9.27 -15.19
N LEU A 110 20.11 -9.02 -14.05
CA LEU A 110 21.56 -8.88 -13.95
C LEU A 110 22.28 -10.20 -13.65
N ASN A 111 21.55 -11.28 -13.39
CA ASN A 111 22.05 -12.51 -12.78
C ASN A 111 22.91 -12.25 -11.52
N ALA A 112 22.40 -11.36 -10.68
CA ALA A 112 22.98 -11.05 -9.39
C ALA A 112 22.46 -12.00 -8.31
N ILE A 113 23.26 -12.22 -7.28
CA ILE A 113 22.78 -12.76 -6.01
C ILE A 113 22.11 -11.61 -5.26
N LEU A 114 20.84 -11.75 -4.93
CA LEU A 114 20.12 -10.75 -4.14
C LEU A 114 20.37 -11.00 -2.66
N VAL A 115 20.84 -9.99 -1.94
CA VAL A 115 20.77 -9.98 -0.47
C VAL A 115 19.35 -9.60 -0.08
N ILE A 116 18.78 -10.23 0.97
CA ILE A 116 17.42 -9.92 1.44
C ILE A 116 17.23 -8.39 1.50
N PRO A 117 16.20 -7.84 0.83
CA PRO A 117 15.98 -6.40 0.78
C PRO A 117 15.88 -5.78 2.17
N ARG A 118 16.55 -4.65 2.37
CA ARG A 118 16.52 -3.91 3.63
C ARG A 118 15.43 -2.85 3.58
N PHE A 119 14.82 -2.54 4.72
CA PHE A 119 13.81 -1.50 4.80
C PHE A 119 14.44 -0.21 5.33
N GLU A 120 14.38 0.85 4.53
CA GLU A 120 14.85 2.17 4.93
C GLU A 120 13.87 2.77 5.94
N LEU A 121 14.39 3.23 7.09
CA LEU A 121 13.61 3.90 8.11
C LEU A 121 12.97 5.17 7.53
N ASN A 122 11.65 5.19 7.45
CA ASN A 122 10.92 6.32 6.91
C ASN A 122 10.76 7.42 7.98
N SER A 123 11.02 8.69 7.64
CA SER A 123 10.87 9.81 8.57
C SER A 123 9.45 10.05 9.06
N VAL A 124 8.45 9.67 8.25
CA VAL A 124 7.01 9.84 8.54
C VAL A 124 6.52 8.70 9.41
N TRP A 125 6.69 7.44 8.97
CA TRP A 125 6.14 6.27 9.67
C TRP A 125 6.98 5.82 10.87
N ARG A 126 8.29 6.10 10.81
CA ARG A 126 9.31 5.73 11.79
C ARG A 126 9.36 4.23 12.15
N ASP A 127 8.78 3.36 11.32
CA ASP A 127 8.75 1.91 11.56
C ASP A 127 10.16 1.28 11.46
N PRO A 128 10.70 0.69 12.55
CA PRO A 128 12.01 0.06 12.54
C PRO A 128 12.01 -1.35 11.93
N SER A 129 10.84 -1.93 11.63
CA SER A 129 10.72 -3.29 11.09
C SER A 129 11.68 -3.54 9.92
N GLN A 130 12.33 -4.69 9.97
CA GLN A 130 13.11 -5.24 8.86
C GLN A 130 12.32 -6.33 8.15
N PHE A 131 12.92 -6.89 7.08
CA PHE A 131 12.25 -7.85 6.22
C PHE A 131 11.66 -9.04 6.98
N GLY A 132 12.46 -9.68 7.84
CA GLY A 132 12.04 -10.87 8.61
C GLY A 132 10.94 -10.63 9.64
N ASP A 133 10.78 -9.38 10.11
CA ASP A 133 9.66 -9.04 11.00
C ASP A 133 8.33 -9.13 10.26
N ILE A 134 8.33 -8.77 8.96
CA ILE A 134 7.14 -8.67 8.14
C ILE A 134 6.90 -9.92 7.29
N TYR A 135 7.94 -10.46 6.66
CA TYR A 135 7.87 -11.52 5.68
C TYR A 135 8.66 -12.74 6.13
N ASP A 136 8.16 -13.93 5.77
CA ASP A 136 8.85 -15.19 5.99
C ASP A 136 10.06 -15.31 5.04
N GLU A 137 11.26 -15.09 5.58
CA GLU A 137 12.52 -15.12 4.84
C GLU A 137 12.81 -16.47 4.19
N GLU A 138 12.55 -17.56 4.91
CA GLU A 138 12.82 -18.90 4.41
C GLU A 138 11.87 -19.23 3.25
N HIS A 139 10.57 -18.94 3.42
CA HIS A 139 9.59 -19.08 2.35
C HIS A 139 9.96 -18.22 1.13
N PHE A 140 10.42 -16.98 1.35
CA PHE A 140 10.85 -16.09 0.27
C PHE A 140 12.03 -16.66 -0.53
N ILE A 141 13.09 -17.11 0.15
CA ILE A 141 14.27 -17.71 -0.47
C ILE A 141 13.88 -18.98 -1.24
N ASN A 142 13.11 -19.86 -0.61
CA ASN A 142 12.72 -21.15 -1.19
C ASN A 142 11.86 -20.99 -2.45
N ASN A 143 10.91 -20.04 -2.45
CA ASN A 143 10.04 -19.80 -3.61
C ASN A 143 10.76 -19.12 -4.79
N LEU A 144 11.90 -18.48 -4.56
CA LEU A 144 12.72 -17.86 -5.59
C LEU A 144 13.85 -18.77 -6.09
N LYS A 145 14.07 -19.92 -5.44
CA LYS A 145 15.09 -20.91 -5.82
C LYS A 145 14.92 -21.34 -7.28
N GLY A 146 16.01 -21.26 -8.05
CA GLY A 146 16.03 -21.55 -9.48
C GLY A 146 15.54 -20.42 -10.39
N TYR A 147 15.08 -19.30 -9.84
CA TYR A 147 14.86 -18.05 -10.56
C TYR A 147 15.96 -17.03 -10.22
N VAL A 148 16.12 -16.73 -8.93
CA VAL A 148 17.12 -15.79 -8.42
C VAL A 148 17.76 -16.40 -7.18
N ASN A 149 19.08 -16.30 -7.06
CA ASN A 149 19.78 -16.71 -5.85
C ASN A 149 19.61 -15.61 -4.80
N VAL A 150 19.01 -15.95 -3.67
CA VAL A 150 18.79 -15.03 -2.56
C VAL A 150 19.57 -15.51 -1.35
N VAL A 151 20.29 -14.59 -0.70
CA VAL A 151 21.04 -14.84 0.55
C VAL A 151 20.57 -13.87 1.63
N ARG A 152 20.68 -14.27 2.89
CA ARG A 152 20.31 -13.42 4.04
C ARG A 152 21.29 -12.27 4.19
N GLU A 153 22.56 -12.59 4.13
CA GLU A 153 23.66 -11.66 4.36
C GLU A 153 24.73 -11.85 3.28
N LEU A 154 25.61 -10.85 3.16
CA LEU A 154 26.81 -10.98 2.34
C LEU A 154 27.77 -11.99 2.99
N PRO A 155 28.55 -12.74 2.18
CA PRO A 155 29.65 -13.55 2.69
C PRO A 155 30.61 -12.71 3.55
N GLU A 156 31.08 -13.27 4.66
CA GLU A 156 31.97 -12.60 5.63
C GLU A 156 33.22 -12.04 4.95
N ALA A 157 33.88 -12.82 4.09
CA ALA A 157 35.05 -12.38 3.33
C ALA A 157 34.79 -11.16 2.43
N LEU A 158 33.55 -10.94 1.96
CA LEU A 158 33.20 -9.73 1.22
C LEU A 158 32.90 -8.56 2.16
N MET A 159 32.31 -8.82 3.33
CA MET A 159 32.06 -7.79 4.34
C MET A 159 33.34 -7.26 4.99
N GLU A 160 34.37 -8.10 5.15
CA GLU A 160 35.69 -7.69 5.64
C GLU A 160 36.33 -6.61 4.76
N ILE A 161 36.16 -6.69 3.43
CA ILE A 161 36.65 -5.67 2.48
C ILE A 161 36.06 -4.28 2.78
N TYR A 162 34.87 -4.25 3.40
CA TYR A 162 34.13 -3.03 3.74
C TYR A 162 34.11 -2.76 5.25
N ASP A 163 35.09 -3.24 6.00
CA ASP A 163 35.23 -3.07 7.46
C ASP A 163 34.00 -3.52 8.25
N GLN A 164 33.34 -4.60 7.80
CA GLN A 164 32.10 -5.11 8.40
C GLN A 164 30.96 -4.08 8.44
N ASN A 165 31.04 -3.03 7.60
CA ASN A 165 30.06 -1.94 7.58
C ASN A 165 29.45 -1.75 6.20
N ILE A 166 28.16 -2.08 6.09
CA ILE A 166 27.40 -1.98 4.84
C ILE A 166 27.30 -0.53 4.30
N SER A 167 27.58 0.47 5.14
CA SER A 167 27.60 1.88 4.73
C SER A 167 28.84 2.22 3.90
N ASN A 168 29.91 1.42 4.02
CA ASN A 168 31.14 1.58 3.24
C ASN A 168 30.99 0.99 1.82
N ILE A 169 29.94 0.19 1.56
CA ILE A 169 29.64 -0.34 0.24
C ILE A 169 29.15 0.81 -0.66
N PRO A 170 29.71 0.97 -1.88
CA PRO A 170 29.30 2.02 -2.82
C PRO A 170 27.78 2.03 -3.04
N ASN A 171 27.16 3.18 -2.73
CA ASN A 171 25.74 3.40 -3.00
C ASN A 171 25.52 3.98 -4.39
N PHE A 172 24.87 3.21 -5.25
CA PHE A 172 24.48 3.61 -6.59
C PHE A 172 23.08 4.21 -6.62
N ARG A 173 22.98 5.42 -7.19
CA ARG A 173 21.69 6.06 -7.44
C ARG A 173 21.20 5.75 -8.83
N VAL A 174 20.05 5.09 -8.90
CA VAL A 174 19.36 4.79 -10.16
C VAL A 174 18.24 5.79 -10.39
N GLN A 175 18.09 6.26 -11.64
CA GLN A 175 16.99 7.15 -12.01
C GLN A 175 15.62 6.47 -11.83
N ALA A 176 14.57 7.26 -11.60
CA ALA A 176 13.22 6.70 -11.51
C ALA A 176 12.83 6.09 -12.86
N TRP A 177 12.16 4.93 -12.81
CA TRP A 177 11.69 4.19 -13.98
C TRP A 177 12.80 3.80 -14.96
N ALA A 178 14.01 3.48 -14.46
CA ALA A 178 15.12 3.08 -15.32
C ALA A 178 14.75 1.87 -16.19
N THR A 179 15.26 1.88 -17.42
CA THR A 179 14.96 0.88 -18.43
C THR A 179 15.83 -0.37 -18.27
N VAL A 180 15.42 -1.46 -18.92
CA VAL A 180 16.23 -2.68 -19.00
C VAL A 180 17.62 -2.41 -19.57
N ASN A 181 17.70 -1.59 -20.63
CA ASN A 181 18.97 -1.22 -21.26
C ASN A 181 19.89 -0.43 -20.33
N TYR A 182 19.32 0.41 -19.45
CA TYR A 182 20.12 1.11 -18.43
C TYR A 182 20.75 0.11 -17.46
N TYR A 183 19.99 -0.87 -16.99
CA TYR A 183 20.52 -1.90 -16.09
C TYR A 183 21.60 -2.75 -16.77
N LEU A 184 21.37 -3.20 -18.00
CA LEU A 184 22.34 -4.03 -18.72
C LEU A 184 23.59 -3.25 -19.18
N GLY A 185 23.42 -2.00 -19.59
CA GLY A 185 24.52 -1.19 -20.15
C GLY A 185 25.31 -0.40 -19.11
N VAL A 186 24.70 -0.05 -17.96
CA VAL A 186 25.34 0.81 -16.94
C VAL A 186 25.53 0.06 -15.63
N VAL A 187 24.49 -0.59 -15.11
CA VAL A 187 24.55 -1.22 -13.77
C VAL A 187 25.32 -2.54 -13.81
N LEU A 188 25.12 -3.36 -14.84
CA LEU A 188 25.77 -4.67 -14.96
C LEU A 188 27.32 -4.59 -15.03
N PRO A 189 27.93 -3.71 -15.85
CA PRO A 189 29.39 -3.58 -15.86
C PRO A 189 29.96 -3.22 -14.49
N ILE A 190 29.32 -2.28 -13.79
CA ILE A 190 29.71 -1.84 -12.45
C ILE A 190 29.59 -2.98 -11.45
N LEU A 191 28.49 -3.75 -11.49
CA LEU A 191 28.31 -4.91 -10.63
C LEU A 191 29.41 -5.97 -10.83
N ARG A 192 29.81 -6.20 -12.08
CA ARG A 192 30.87 -7.16 -12.41
C ARG A 192 32.23 -6.72 -11.87
N ASP A 193 32.53 -5.43 -11.97
CA ASP A 193 33.76 -4.81 -11.50
C ASP A 193 33.85 -4.81 -9.96
N GLN A 194 32.84 -4.25 -9.29
CA GLN A 194 32.85 -4.06 -7.84
C GLN A 194 32.45 -5.30 -7.04
N ARG A 195 31.89 -6.32 -7.71
CA ARG A 195 31.34 -7.56 -7.13
C ARG A 195 30.16 -7.38 -6.18
N VAL A 196 30.01 -6.24 -5.52
CA VAL A 196 28.93 -5.90 -4.59
C VAL A 196 28.49 -4.47 -4.86
N ILE A 197 27.19 -4.25 -5.06
CA ILE A 197 26.63 -2.90 -5.15
C ILE A 197 25.43 -2.76 -4.23
N ARG A 198 25.24 -1.54 -3.70
CA ARG A 198 24.05 -1.15 -2.96
C ARG A 198 23.27 -0.12 -3.77
N ILE A 199 21.95 -0.28 -3.89
CA ILE A 199 21.09 0.72 -4.54
C ILE A 199 20.09 1.25 -3.52
N ALA A 200 20.28 2.50 -3.12
CA ALA A 200 19.43 3.20 -2.16
C ALA A 200 19.24 4.67 -2.56
N PRO A 201 18.00 5.19 -2.59
CA PRO A 201 16.70 4.52 -2.35
C PRO A 201 16.18 3.73 -3.57
N PHE A 202 15.45 2.63 -3.35
CA PHE A 202 14.99 1.70 -4.41
C PHE A 202 13.51 1.80 -4.85
N ALA A 203 12.74 2.78 -4.40
CA ALA A 203 11.36 2.96 -4.87
C ALA A 203 11.31 3.37 -6.36
N ASN A 204 10.44 2.70 -7.13
CA ASN A 204 10.20 2.97 -8.55
C ASN A 204 11.48 3.02 -9.43
N ARG A 205 12.48 2.16 -9.16
CA ARG A 205 13.75 2.17 -9.91
C ARG A 205 13.78 1.30 -11.17
N LEU A 206 12.74 0.51 -11.43
CA LEU A 206 12.60 -0.28 -12.65
C LEU A 206 11.30 0.09 -13.40
N THR A 207 11.39 0.33 -14.70
CA THR A 207 10.24 0.61 -15.57
C THR A 207 9.17 -0.48 -15.54
N MET A 208 7.91 -0.14 -15.84
CA MET A 208 6.84 -1.12 -15.96
C MET A 208 6.98 -1.99 -17.22
N ASN A 209 7.58 -1.47 -18.29
CA ASN A 209 7.76 -2.22 -19.54
C ASN A 209 9.06 -3.03 -19.51
N VAL A 210 8.97 -4.30 -19.14
CA VAL A 210 10.10 -5.25 -19.10
C VAL A 210 9.71 -6.55 -19.82
N PRO A 211 10.68 -7.35 -20.30
CA PRO A 211 10.43 -8.64 -20.92
C PRO A 211 9.53 -9.55 -20.07
N SER A 212 8.75 -10.41 -20.73
CA SER A 212 7.77 -11.30 -20.07
C SER A 212 8.38 -12.18 -18.98
N HIS A 213 9.59 -12.68 -19.18
CA HIS A 213 10.32 -13.49 -18.19
C HIS A 213 10.73 -12.68 -16.94
N ILE A 214 10.97 -11.37 -17.08
CA ILE A 214 11.24 -10.46 -15.95
C ILE A 214 9.93 -10.06 -15.25
N GLN A 215 8.84 -9.87 -16.01
CA GLN A 215 7.51 -9.66 -15.40
C GLN A 215 7.06 -10.86 -14.58
N LEU A 216 7.40 -12.08 -15.02
CA LEU A 216 7.13 -13.29 -14.25
C LEU A 216 7.76 -13.21 -12.86
N LEU A 217 9.01 -12.73 -12.76
CA LEU A 217 9.69 -12.58 -11.46
C LEU A 217 8.90 -11.65 -10.55
N ARG A 218 8.48 -10.48 -11.03
CA ARG A 218 7.60 -9.58 -10.26
C ARG A 218 6.33 -10.28 -9.78
N CYS A 219 5.69 -11.06 -10.64
CA CYS A 219 4.47 -11.79 -10.30
C CYS A 219 4.72 -12.85 -9.23
N ILE A 220 5.71 -13.74 -9.42
CA ILE A 220 6.04 -14.80 -8.47
C ILE A 220 6.46 -14.19 -7.13
N THR A 221 7.31 -13.17 -7.14
CA THR A 221 7.70 -12.47 -5.92
C THR A 221 6.48 -11.91 -5.20
N ASN A 222 5.62 -11.19 -5.92
CA ASN A 222 4.48 -10.51 -5.33
C ASN A 222 3.43 -11.48 -4.77
N TYR A 223 3.09 -12.54 -5.50
CA TYR A 223 1.92 -13.38 -5.17
C TYR A 223 2.28 -14.73 -4.57
N LYS A 224 3.55 -15.15 -4.62
CA LYS A 224 3.99 -16.45 -4.06
C LYS A 224 5.09 -16.29 -3.01
N ALA A 225 6.15 -15.54 -3.30
CA ALA A 225 7.32 -15.49 -2.42
C ALA A 225 7.12 -14.55 -1.22
N LEU A 226 6.40 -13.44 -1.38
CA LEU A 226 6.06 -12.55 -0.27
C LEU A 226 4.88 -13.09 0.52
N LYS A 227 5.20 -13.90 1.54
CA LYS A 227 4.28 -14.38 2.56
C LYS A 227 4.61 -13.69 3.88
N PHE A 228 3.60 -13.30 4.65
CA PHE A 228 3.83 -12.70 5.96
C PHE A 228 4.53 -13.67 6.92
N SER A 229 5.26 -13.10 7.87
CA SER A 229 5.96 -13.86 8.91
C SER A 229 4.96 -14.72 9.71
N PRO A 230 5.41 -15.83 10.32
CA PRO A 230 4.52 -16.72 11.07
C PRO A 230 3.73 -16.03 12.20
N PRO A 231 4.32 -15.11 13.02
CA PRO A 231 3.56 -14.41 14.06
C PRO A 231 2.38 -13.61 13.50
N ILE A 232 2.61 -12.90 12.39
CA ILE A 232 1.58 -12.10 11.71
C ILE A 232 0.48 -13.01 11.17
N SER A 233 0.87 -14.06 10.46
CA SER A 233 -0.08 -14.97 9.81
C SER A 233 -0.95 -15.68 10.84
N SER A 234 -0.37 -16.13 11.96
CA SER A 234 -1.10 -16.78 13.04
C SER A 234 -2.10 -15.84 13.70
N LEU A 235 -1.74 -14.58 13.97
CA LEU A 235 -2.69 -13.61 14.49
C LEU A 235 -3.80 -13.31 13.47
N ALA A 236 -3.44 -13.15 12.18
CA ALA A 236 -4.42 -12.92 11.11
C ALA A 236 -5.48 -14.03 11.05
N GLU A 237 -5.05 -15.30 11.10
CA GLU A 237 -5.93 -16.47 11.10
C GLU A 237 -6.89 -16.46 12.30
N LYS A 238 -6.37 -16.15 13.51
CA LYS A 238 -7.23 -16.00 14.70
C LYS A 238 -8.27 -14.90 14.54
N LEU A 239 -7.86 -13.74 14.02
CA LEU A 239 -8.76 -12.61 13.79
C LEU A 239 -9.86 -12.97 12.77
N VAL A 240 -9.50 -13.66 11.69
CA VAL A 240 -10.46 -14.13 10.68
C VAL A 240 -11.44 -15.13 11.29
N SER A 241 -10.96 -16.11 12.06
CA SER A 241 -11.84 -17.08 12.74
C SER A 241 -12.83 -16.39 13.68
N ARG A 242 -12.37 -15.45 14.51
CA ARG A 242 -13.25 -14.67 15.39
C ARG A 242 -14.23 -13.80 14.61
N MET A 243 -13.81 -13.23 13.48
CA MET A 243 -14.71 -12.45 12.63
C MET A 243 -15.81 -13.33 12.01
N ILE A 244 -15.47 -14.54 11.58
CA ILE A 244 -16.43 -15.54 11.09
C ILE A 244 -17.42 -15.91 12.19
N GLU A 245 -16.94 -16.18 13.41
CA GLU A 245 -17.79 -16.48 14.57
C GLU A 245 -18.75 -15.33 14.91
N ARG A 246 -18.26 -14.08 14.90
CA ARG A 246 -19.07 -12.87 15.12
C ARG A 246 -20.09 -12.62 14.00
N SER A 247 -19.92 -13.26 12.86
CA SER A 247 -20.78 -13.15 11.68
C SER A 247 -21.69 -14.36 11.51
N SER A 248 -22.03 -15.06 12.60
CA SER A 248 -22.86 -16.27 12.56
C SER A 248 -24.24 -16.05 11.93
N MET A 249 -24.85 -14.88 12.14
CA MET A 249 -26.15 -14.50 11.57
C MET A 249 -26.15 -14.49 10.03
N THR A 250 -25.00 -14.26 9.40
CA THR A 250 -24.81 -14.24 7.95
C THR A 250 -24.08 -15.49 7.44
N GLY A 251 -24.03 -16.56 8.25
CA GLY A 251 -23.33 -17.79 7.93
C GLY A 251 -21.81 -17.61 7.82
N GLY A 252 -21.24 -16.72 8.63
CA GLY A 252 -19.81 -16.41 8.65
C GLY A 252 -19.35 -15.38 7.61
N LYS A 253 -20.29 -14.79 6.86
CA LYS A 253 -19.97 -13.81 5.79
C LYS A 253 -19.91 -12.40 6.35
N TYR A 254 -18.87 -11.67 6.03
CA TYR A 254 -18.69 -10.28 6.45
C TYR A 254 -18.07 -9.43 5.35
N VAL A 255 -18.15 -8.11 5.50
CA VAL A 255 -17.51 -7.15 4.60
C VAL A 255 -16.23 -6.65 5.25
N SER A 256 -15.11 -6.69 4.53
CA SER A 256 -13.87 -6.06 4.96
C SER A 256 -13.68 -4.74 4.23
N VAL A 257 -13.42 -3.66 4.98
CA VAL A 257 -13.31 -2.30 4.45
C VAL A 257 -11.99 -1.69 4.88
N HIS A 258 -11.12 -1.41 3.91
CA HIS A 258 -9.90 -0.63 4.15
C HIS A 258 -10.20 0.87 4.10
N LEU A 259 -10.24 1.51 5.28
CA LEU A 259 -10.49 2.93 5.44
C LEU A 259 -9.18 3.70 5.61
N ARG A 260 -8.70 4.31 4.52
CA ARG A 260 -7.53 5.19 4.53
C ARG A 260 -7.92 6.65 4.80
N PHE A 261 -8.48 6.90 5.99
CA PHE A 261 -8.96 8.21 6.45
C PHE A 261 -8.21 8.70 7.72
N GLU A 262 -6.90 8.49 7.77
CA GLU A 262 -6.02 8.95 8.83
C GLU A 262 -5.51 10.37 8.55
N GLN A 263 -5.03 11.05 9.60
CA GLN A 263 -4.69 12.49 9.54
C GLN A 263 -3.66 12.83 8.46
N ASP A 264 -2.70 11.94 8.22
CA ASP A 264 -1.69 12.12 7.19
C ASP A 264 -2.28 12.13 5.78
N MET A 265 -3.27 11.27 5.51
CA MET A 265 -3.93 11.17 4.21
C MET A 265 -4.96 12.28 3.99
N VAL A 266 -5.69 12.62 5.05
CA VAL A 266 -6.58 13.81 5.06
C VAL A 266 -5.75 15.05 4.70
N ALA A 267 -4.60 15.25 5.35
CA ALA A 267 -3.70 16.35 5.05
C ALA A 267 -3.09 16.25 3.64
N PHE A 268 -2.52 15.09 3.27
CA PHE A 268 -1.79 14.92 2.01
C PHE A 268 -2.66 15.13 0.77
N SER A 269 -3.93 14.72 0.83
CA SER A 269 -4.88 14.84 -0.28
C SER A 269 -5.18 16.29 -0.68
N CYS A 270 -4.95 17.24 0.23
CA CYS A 270 -5.29 18.66 0.05
C CYS A 270 -6.76 18.89 -0.32
N CYS A 271 -7.64 18.03 0.16
CA CYS A 271 -9.08 18.13 -0.06
C CYS A 271 -9.72 18.95 1.06
N VAL A 272 -10.91 19.50 0.79
CA VAL A 272 -11.67 20.29 1.78
C VAL A 272 -12.82 19.44 2.30
N TYR A 273 -12.73 19.01 3.56
CA TYR A 273 -13.76 18.23 4.24
C TYR A 273 -14.69 19.15 5.07
N GLU A 274 -15.62 18.54 5.82
CA GLU A 274 -16.70 19.22 6.54
C GLU A 274 -16.25 19.87 7.88
N GLY A 275 -14.96 20.07 8.11
CA GLY A 275 -14.43 20.74 9.32
C GLY A 275 -14.17 22.25 9.15
N GLY A 276 -14.40 22.81 7.97
CA GLY A 276 -14.30 24.26 7.72
C GLY A 276 -12.87 24.82 7.80
N GLU A 277 -12.75 26.13 8.03
CA GLU A 277 -11.46 26.82 8.06
C GLU A 277 -10.55 26.33 9.20
N ALA A 278 -11.10 25.93 10.35
CA ALA A 278 -10.31 25.39 11.46
C ALA A 278 -9.58 24.09 11.07
N GLU A 279 -10.28 23.19 10.38
CA GLU A 279 -9.68 21.95 9.88
C GLU A 279 -8.64 22.23 8.79
N LYS A 280 -8.94 23.13 7.87
CA LYS A 280 -8.00 23.55 6.82
C LYS A 280 -6.71 24.10 7.43
N LEU A 281 -6.79 25.02 8.38
CA LEU A 281 -5.60 25.55 9.08
C LEU A 281 -4.79 24.45 9.78
N LYS A 282 -5.48 23.49 10.43
CA LYS A 282 -4.84 22.34 11.07
C LYS A 282 -4.11 21.45 10.04
N MET A 283 -4.76 21.14 8.92
CA MET A 283 -4.16 20.34 7.85
C MET A 283 -2.98 21.06 7.21
N ASP A 284 -3.06 22.38 7.04
CA ASP A 284 -2.00 23.22 6.48
C ASP A 284 -0.77 23.23 7.39
N SER A 285 -0.96 23.39 8.70
CA SER A 285 0.10 23.29 9.70
C SER A 285 0.75 21.91 9.70
N PHE A 286 -0.06 20.85 9.72
CA PHE A 286 0.42 19.47 9.69
C PHE A 286 1.23 19.20 8.41
N ARG A 287 0.77 19.72 7.25
CA ARG A 287 1.49 19.57 5.99
C ARG A 287 2.88 20.20 6.01
N GLU A 288 3.00 21.36 6.67
CA GLU A 288 4.28 22.05 6.81
C GLU A 288 5.25 21.26 7.70
N GLN A 289 4.75 20.77 8.84
CA GLN A 289 5.54 19.99 9.80
C GLN A 289 6.09 18.70 9.18
N GLU A 290 5.24 17.91 8.52
CA GLU A 290 5.62 16.58 8.03
C GLU A 290 6.38 16.60 6.70
N TRP A 291 6.02 17.51 5.78
CA TRP A 291 6.59 17.51 4.43
C TRP A 291 7.40 18.77 4.08
N LYS A 292 7.71 19.65 5.05
CA LYS A 292 8.69 20.75 4.95
C LYS A 292 8.62 21.52 3.63
N GLY A 293 7.55 22.31 3.45
CA GLY A 293 7.35 23.14 2.25
C GLY A 293 7.00 22.40 0.95
N LYS A 294 6.90 21.05 0.92
CA LYS A 294 6.52 20.27 -0.29
C LYS A 294 5.22 20.75 -0.97
N PHE A 295 4.28 21.27 -0.19
CA PHE A 295 2.98 21.74 -0.67
C PHE A 295 2.95 23.24 -0.99
N LYS A 296 4.04 23.97 -0.72
CA LYS A 296 4.18 25.40 -0.99
C LYS A 296 5.10 25.71 -2.18
N ARG A 297 5.54 24.69 -2.92
CA ARG A 297 6.40 24.88 -4.10
C ARG A 297 5.63 25.59 -5.20
N LYS A 298 6.29 26.55 -5.87
CA LYS A 298 5.66 27.45 -6.86
C LYS A 298 5.06 26.73 -8.07
N ASP A 299 5.59 25.56 -8.42
CA ASP A 299 5.12 24.69 -9.51
C ASP A 299 3.87 23.87 -9.14
N ARG A 300 3.45 23.87 -7.88
CA ARG A 300 2.37 23.02 -7.39
C ARG A 300 1.08 23.81 -7.18
N VAL A 301 0.13 23.63 -8.10
CA VAL A 301 -1.23 24.16 -7.98
C VAL A 301 -2.11 23.14 -7.24
N ILE A 302 -2.77 23.58 -6.16
CA ILE A 302 -3.68 22.75 -5.37
C ILE A 302 -5.11 23.23 -5.63
N VAL A 303 -5.92 22.37 -6.25
CA VAL A 303 -7.34 22.63 -6.52
C VAL A 303 -8.17 21.53 -5.86
N PRO A 304 -8.69 21.74 -4.63
CA PRO A 304 -9.35 20.70 -3.84
C PRO A 304 -10.56 20.06 -4.54
N ALA A 305 -11.37 20.88 -5.21
CA ALA A 305 -12.54 20.45 -5.97
C ALA A 305 -12.17 19.46 -7.09
N LEU A 306 -11.08 19.75 -7.81
CA LEU A 306 -10.58 18.89 -8.88
C LEU A 306 -9.99 17.59 -8.32
N ASN A 307 -9.22 17.66 -7.23
CA ASN A 307 -8.71 16.47 -6.55
C ASN A 307 -9.84 15.48 -6.20
N ARG A 308 -10.99 16.00 -5.77
CA ARG A 308 -12.14 15.15 -5.43
C ARG A 308 -12.79 14.52 -6.64
N ILE A 309 -13.05 15.31 -7.68
CA ILE A 309 -13.63 14.81 -8.94
C ILE A 309 -12.74 13.73 -9.57
N GLU A 310 -11.43 13.90 -9.51
CA GLU A 310 -10.45 12.94 -10.05
C GLU A 310 -10.24 11.71 -9.15
N GLY A 311 -10.95 11.59 -8.02
CA GLY A 311 -10.83 10.46 -7.10
C GLY A 311 -9.52 10.43 -6.31
N LYS A 312 -8.83 11.57 -6.17
CA LYS A 312 -7.59 11.70 -5.38
C LYS A 312 -7.85 11.92 -3.89
N CYS A 313 -9.09 12.24 -3.51
CA CYS A 313 -9.47 12.40 -2.12
C CYS A 313 -10.00 11.09 -1.52
N PRO A 314 -9.64 10.74 -0.28
CA PRO A 314 -10.19 9.56 0.39
C PRO A 314 -11.68 9.76 0.70
N LEU A 315 -12.46 8.69 0.58
CA LEU A 315 -13.85 8.67 1.04
C LEU A 315 -13.90 8.81 2.56
N THR A 316 -14.87 9.58 3.07
CA THR A 316 -15.13 9.58 4.52
C THR A 316 -15.76 8.25 4.94
N PRO A 317 -15.62 7.82 6.20
CA PRO A 317 -16.33 6.63 6.69
C PRO A 317 -17.86 6.71 6.48
N VAL A 318 -18.43 7.92 6.51
CA VAL A 318 -19.85 8.16 6.21
C VAL A 318 -20.18 7.84 4.75
N GLU A 319 -19.38 8.30 3.79
CA GLU A 319 -19.57 7.98 2.36
C GLU A 319 -19.45 6.48 2.09
N VAL A 320 -18.52 5.82 2.78
CA VAL A 320 -18.38 4.37 2.67
C VAL A 320 -19.61 3.65 3.20
N GLY A 321 -20.16 4.08 4.34
CA GLY A 321 -21.41 3.53 4.87
C GLY A 321 -22.60 3.72 3.92
N LEU A 322 -22.77 4.93 3.37
CA LEU A 322 -23.81 5.22 2.38
C LEU A 322 -23.65 4.37 1.12
N MET A 323 -22.42 4.18 0.65
CA MET A 323 -22.14 3.30 -0.49
C MET A 323 -22.51 1.84 -0.19
N LEU A 324 -22.17 1.32 0.99
CA LEU A 324 -22.53 -0.04 1.40
C LEU A 324 -24.04 -0.22 1.54
N ARG A 325 -24.76 0.77 2.09
CA ARG A 325 -26.22 0.76 2.10
C ARG A 325 -26.79 0.74 0.69
N GLY A 326 -26.26 1.56 -0.22
CA GLY A 326 -26.64 1.53 -1.64
C GLY A 326 -26.28 0.25 -2.40
N MET A 327 -25.36 -0.57 -1.87
CA MET A 327 -25.05 -1.91 -2.39
C MET A 327 -26.01 -2.99 -1.85
N GLY A 328 -26.83 -2.67 -0.85
CA GLY A 328 -27.78 -3.59 -0.23
C GLY A 328 -27.27 -4.35 0.98
N PHE A 329 -26.21 -3.85 1.63
CA PHE A 329 -25.85 -4.30 2.96
C PHE A 329 -26.77 -3.64 4.00
N ASP A 330 -27.27 -4.43 4.93
CA ASP A 330 -28.18 -4.00 6.00
C ASP A 330 -27.45 -3.85 7.35
N ASN A 331 -28.18 -3.49 8.40
CA ASN A 331 -27.61 -3.36 9.75
C ASN A 331 -27.21 -4.71 10.39
N ASN A 332 -27.59 -5.85 9.81
CA ASN A 332 -27.15 -7.18 10.25
C ASN A 332 -25.81 -7.59 9.60
N THR A 333 -25.29 -6.78 8.68
CA THR A 333 -24.01 -7.03 8.04
C THR A 333 -22.87 -6.72 9.00
N SER A 334 -22.10 -7.74 9.38
CA SER A 334 -20.84 -7.57 10.09
C SER A 334 -19.78 -6.94 9.18
N ILE A 335 -19.11 -5.89 9.68
CA ILE A 335 -18.07 -5.17 8.94
C ILE A 335 -16.76 -5.21 9.74
N TYR A 336 -15.70 -5.68 9.10
CA TYR A 336 -14.34 -5.52 9.60
C TYR A 336 -13.72 -4.24 9.02
N ILE A 337 -13.33 -3.31 9.89
CA ILE A 337 -12.67 -2.06 9.53
C ILE A 337 -11.15 -2.23 9.63
N ALA A 338 -10.53 -2.06 8.48
CA ALA A 338 -9.11 -2.06 8.27
C ALA A 338 -8.59 -0.61 8.17
N SER A 339 -8.08 -0.04 9.26
CA SER A 339 -7.54 1.33 9.25
C SER A 339 -6.41 1.54 10.27
N GLY A 340 -5.61 2.59 10.05
CA GLY A 340 -4.85 3.23 11.12
C GLY A 340 -5.74 4.05 12.06
N LYS A 341 -5.17 5.08 12.71
CA LYS A 341 -5.95 5.99 13.57
C LYS A 341 -6.78 6.91 12.68
N ILE A 342 -8.08 6.61 12.59
CA ILE A 342 -9.02 7.43 11.83
C ILE A 342 -9.01 8.85 12.39
N TYR A 343 -8.88 9.83 11.49
CA TYR A 343 -8.90 11.23 11.83
C TYR A 343 -10.28 11.61 12.38
N GLN A 344 -10.32 12.25 13.56
CA GLN A 344 -11.55 12.55 14.31
C GLN A 344 -12.52 11.35 14.36
N ALA A 345 -12.03 10.18 14.77
CA ALA A 345 -12.74 8.91 14.72
C ALA A 345 -14.16 8.96 15.29
N GLU A 346 -14.38 9.61 16.44
CA GLU A 346 -15.71 9.73 17.06
C GLU A 346 -16.72 10.40 16.11
N LYS A 347 -16.35 11.53 15.52
CA LYS A 347 -17.18 12.28 14.55
C LYS A 347 -17.46 11.45 13.31
N HIS A 348 -16.42 10.89 12.70
CA HIS A 348 -16.55 10.28 11.37
C HIS A 348 -17.09 8.85 11.40
N LEU A 349 -16.86 8.08 12.47
CA LEU A 349 -17.40 6.73 12.60
C LEU A 349 -18.82 6.69 13.15
N ALA A 350 -19.32 7.76 13.78
CA ALA A 350 -20.66 7.75 14.38
C ALA A 350 -21.77 7.39 13.37
N PRO A 351 -21.88 8.03 12.18
CA PRO A 351 -22.88 7.63 11.18
C PRO A 351 -22.65 6.21 10.64
N LEU A 352 -21.39 5.79 10.50
CA LEU A 352 -21.07 4.44 10.04
C LEU A 352 -21.55 3.37 11.05
N ARG A 353 -21.39 3.63 12.35
CA ARG A 353 -21.91 2.78 13.43
C ARG A 353 -23.43 2.76 13.49
N GLU A 354 -24.07 3.88 13.19
CA GLU A 354 -25.53 3.97 13.13
C GLU A 354 -26.07 3.14 11.95
N MET A 355 -25.42 3.21 10.79
CA MET A 355 -25.76 2.38 9.64
C MET A 355 -25.40 0.90 9.86
N PHE A 356 -24.31 0.59 10.55
CA PHE A 356 -23.83 -0.78 10.73
C PHE A 356 -23.38 -0.94 12.18
N PRO A 357 -24.22 -1.48 13.08
CA PRO A 357 -23.85 -1.64 14.49
C PRO A 357 -22.78 -2.71 14.72
N LEU A 358 -22.64 -3.67 13.80
CA LEU A 358 -21.69 -4.78 13.89
C LEU A 358 -20.33 -4.42 13.28
N LEU A 359 -19.69 -3.36 13.78
CA LEU A 359 -18.34 -2.97 13.37
C LEU A 359 -17.28 -3.62 14.27
N TYR A 360 -16.30 -4.24 13.63
CA TYR A 360 -15.17 -4.85 14.28
C TYR A 360 -13.86 -4.26 13.74
N THR A 361 -12.87 -4.18 14.60
CA THR A 361 -11.48 -3.79 14.31
C THR A 361 -10.56 -4.86 14.83
N LYS A 362 -9.27 -4.82 14.48
CA LYS A 362 -8.29 -5.72 15.08
C LYS A 362 -8.23 -5.55 16.60
N GLU A 363 -8.40 -4.33 17.12
CA GLU A 363 -8.39 -4.03 18.56
C GLU A 363 -9.61 -4.62 19.27
N SER A 364 -10.77 -4.72 18.61
CA SER A 364 -11.95 -5.36 19.20
C SER A 364 -11.93 -6.89 19.10
N LEU A 365 -11.12 -7.45 18.20
CA LEU A 365 -11.08 -8.89 17.93
C LEU A 365 -9.87 -9.59 18.58
N ALA A 366 -8.75 -8.89 18.81
CA ALA A 366 -7.58 -9.41 19.51
C ALA A 366 -7.59 -9.07 21.00
N THR A 367 -6.91 -9.88 21.81
CA THR A 367 -6.58 -9.48 23.19
C THR A 367 -5.36 -8.53 23.19
N PRO A 368 -5.18 -7.73 24.24
CA PRO A 368 -3.98 -6.90 24.40
C PRO A 368 -2.68 -7.73 24.32
N ASP A 369 -2.65 -8.91 24.94
CA ASP A 369 -1.48 -9.80 24.93
C ASP A 369 -1.14 -10.33 23.53
N GLU A 370 -2.15 -10.58 22.71
CA GLU A 370 -1.94 -10.98 21.31
C GLU A 370 -1.41 -9.83 20.44
N LEU A 371 -1.72 -8.59 20.81
CA LEU A 371 -1.24 -7.38 20.12
C LEU A 371 0.11 -6.88 20.64
N ALA A 372 0.47 -7.19 21.88
CA ALA A 372 1.68 -6.70 22.54
C ALA A 372 2.99 -6.98 21.77
N PRO A 373 3.20 -8.18 21.16
CA PRO A 373 4.38 -8.41 20.31
C PRO A 373 4.44 -7.45 19.12
N PHE A 374 3.28 -6.94 18.69
CA PHE A 374 3.13 -6.01 17.59
C PHE A 374 3.10 -4.53 18.04
N GLU A 375 3.15 -4.25 19.35
CA GLU A 375 3.04 -2.89 19.93
C GLU A 375 4.32 -2.06 19.85
N ILE A 376 5.52 -2.68 19.82
CA ILE A 376 6.78 -1.98 19.57
C ILE A 376 6.71 -1.24 18.23
N PHE A 377 5.96 -1.81 17.29
CA PHE A 377 5.65 -1.20 16.01
C PHE A 377 4.53 -0.14 16.14
N MET A 378 3.63 -0.20 17.14
CA MET A 378 2.49 0.72 17.26
C MET A 378 2.76 2.05 17.98
N LYS A 379 3.88 2.20 18.70
CA LYS A 379 4.16 3.31 19.65
C LYS A 379 4.81 4.58 19.08
N LEU A 380 5.13 4.66 17.80
CA LEU A 380 5.70 5.89 17.25
C LEU A 380 4.59 6.86 16.85
N GLU A 381 4.69 8.10 17.34
CA GLU A 381 3.69 9.19 17.32
C GLU A 381 3.25 9.69 15.92
N CYS A 382 3.42 8.89 14.87
CA CYS A 382 2.88 9.17 13.54
C CYS A 382 2.10 7.95 13.04
N PRO A 383 0.75 7.97 13.07
CA PRO A 383 -0.06 6.79 12.90
C PRO A 383 -0.32 6.51 11.43
N ALA A 384 0.68 6.05 10.69
CA ALA A 384 0.42 5.37 9.44
C ALA A 384 1.56 4.43 9.09
N ALA A 385 1.20 3.19 8.77
CA ALA A 385 2.10 2.10 8.41
C ALA A 385 3.24 1.83 9.40
N SER A 386 2.91 1.56 10.66
CA SER A 386 3.54 0.42 11.30
C SER A 386 2.78 -0.86 10.95
N LEU A 387 3.11 -2.02 11.54
CA LEU A 387 2.34 -3.28 11.49
C LEU A 387 0.79 -3.16 11.51
N ARG A 388 0.24 -1.99 11.86
CA ARG A 388 -1.10 -1.49 11.47
C ARG A 388 -1.56 -1.84 10.05
N GLY A 389 -0.70 -1.90 9.03
CA GLY A 389 -1.11 -2.19 7.63
C GLY A 389 -1.06 -3.66 7.20
N ILE A 390 -0.44 -4.52 8.00
CA ILE A 390 -0.12 -5.89 7.59
C ILE A 390 -1.29 -6.83 7.83
N LEU A 391 -2.04 -6.64 8.91
CA LEU A 391 -3.29 -7.37 9.14
C LEU A 391 -4.47 -6.86 8.29
N LEU A 392 -4.27 -5.81 7.48
CA LEU A 392 -5.35 -4.96 6.95
C LEU A 392 -5.39 -4.80 5.42
N SER A 393 -4.45 -5.38 4.66
CA SER A 393 -4.41 -5.16 3.20
C SER A 393 -4.21 -6.38 2.30
N TRP A 394 -4.32 -7.61 2.84
CA TRP A 394 -4.00 -8.80 2.04
C TRP A 394 -4.98 -9.94 2.25
N GLN A 395 -6.16 -9.79 1.65
CA GLN A 395 -6.97 -10.88 1.12
C GLN A 395 -8.01 -10.26 0.16
N LEU A 396 -7.57 -9.99 -1.07
CA LEU A 396 -8.40 -9.91 -2.28
C LEU A 396 -7.57 -10.37 -3.47
#